data_AF-A0A318CFP8-F1
#
_entry.id   AF-A0A318CFP8-F1
#
_cell.length_a   1.000
_cell.length_b   1.000
_cell.length_c   1.000
_cell.angle_alpha   90.00
_cell.angle_beta   90.00
_cell.angle_gamma   90.00
#
_symmetry.space_group_name_H-M   'P 1'
#
loop_
_entity.id
_entity.type
_entity.pdbx_description
1 polymer ?
#
loop_
_entity_poly.entity_id
_entity_poly.type
_entity_poly.pdbx_seq_one_letter_code
_entity_poly.pdbx_strand_id
1 'polypeptide(L)'
;MREFAIEDETIDFKIEMPPEGFGDLSTNVAFMLSKTLKKSPREIAALISESLSKELDYSRVEVAGSGFINVDFSSKYVSSVLENILQTPDFWKKTGETSIQLEFASANPTGPFTVGHGRQAVFGDVLYRVFFSRGYRVQREMYINDAGRQIGLLGRSLWVRYNQLLGLEEELPEDGYQGGYLIDIARDLAGEVGEHFKGVWNDDSESYFKKYALGKMLE
;
A
#
# COMPACT_ATOMS: atom_id res chain seq x y z
N MET A 1 -38.59 1.34 0.72
CA MET A 1 -38.66 2.82 0.79
C MET A 1 -39.96 3.36 0.20
N ARG A 2 -40.22 3.20 -1.11
CA ARG A 2 -41.49 3.64 -1.75
C ARG A 2 -42.74 3.01 -1.14
N GLU A 3 -42.67 1.72 -0.79
CA GLU A 3 -43.79 0.99 -0.17
C GLU A 3 -44.15 1.48 1.24
N PHE A 4 -43.23 2.18 1.92
CA PHE A 4 -43.41 2.68 3.29
C PHE A 4 -43.64 4.19 3.37
N ALA A 5 -43.78 4.88 2.22
CA ALA A 5 -43.96 6.33 2.14
C ALA A 5 -42.90 7.14 2.93
N ILE A 6 -41.67 6.63 2.97
CA ILE A 6 -40.53 7.30 3.62
C ILE A 6 -39.85 8.18 2.56
N GLU A 7 -39.83 9.51 2.80
CA GLU A 7 -38.97 10.43 2.05
C GLU A 7 -37.49 10.06 2.29
N ASP A 8 -36.62 10.32 1.32
CA ASP A 8 -35.21 9.88 1.24
C ASP A 8 -34.28 10.49 2.33
N GLU A 9 -34.80 10.72 3.53
CA GLU A 9 -34.01 10.94 4.73
C GLU A 9 -33.10 9.72 4.94
N THR A 10 -31.81 10.00 4.98
CA THR A 10 -30.70 9.04 5.02
C THR A 10 -30.80 8.13 6.25
N ILE A 11 -31.58 7.06 6.13
CA ILE A 11 -31.60 5.98 7.12
C ILE A 11 -30.23 5.31 7.04
N ASP A 12 -29.40 5.58 8.04
CA ASP A 12 -28.09 4.94 8.17
C ASP A 12 -28.27 3.54 8.75
N PHE A 13 -28.39 2.55 7.85
CA PHE A 13 -28.42 1.14 8.21
C PHE A 13 -27.20 0.43 7.64
N LYS A 14 -26.85 -0.70 8.24
CA LYS A 14 -25.72 -1.52 7.83
C LYS A 14 -26.20 -2.77 7.10
N ILE A 15 -25.40 -3.18 6.12
CA ILE A 15 -25.41 -4.53 5.55
C ILE A 15 -24.01 -5.08 5.78
N GLU A 16 -23.93 -6.21 6.47
CA GLU A 16 -22.64 -6.80 6.88
C GLU A 16 -22.66 -8.32 6.76
N MET A 17 -21.46 -8.92 6.72
CA MET A 17 -21.30 -10.36 6.85
C MET A 17 -21.46 -10.73 8.33
N PRO A 18 -22.50 -11.48 8.72
CA PRO A 18 -22.70 -11.84 10.10
C PRO A 18 -21.78 -13.01 10.51
N PRO A 19 -21.73 -13.37 11.81
CA PRO A 19 -21.06 -14.59 12.24
C PRO A 19 -21.62 -15.85 11.56
N GLU A 20 -20.83 -16.93 11.50
CA GLU A 20 -21.26 -18.20 10.94
C GLU A 20 -22.62 -18.66 11.50
N GLY A 21 -23.47 -19.19 10.62
CA GLY A 21 -24.81 -19.68 10.96
C GLY A 21 -25.92 -18.61 10.91
N PHE A 22 -25.59 -17.33 10.76
CA PHE A 22 -26.58 -16.25 10.61
C PHE A 22 -26.78 -15.80 9.15
N GLY A 23 -26.19 -16.52 8.20
CA GLY A 23 -26.35 -16.35 6.76
C GLY A 23 -25.27 -15.52 6.08
N ASP A 24 -25.44 -15.27 4.78
CA ASP A 24 -24.44 -14.58 3.95
C ASP A 24 -24.36 -13.08 4.26
N LEU A 25 -25.52 -12.44 4.49
CA LEU A 25 -25.62 -11.04 4.87
C LEU A 25 -26.67 -10.83 5.96
N SER A 26 -26.43 -9.82 6.81
CA SER A 26 -27.38 -9.34 7.81
C SER A 26 -27.56 -7.83 7.72
N THR A 27 -28.75 -7.36 8.07
CA THR A 27 -29.03 -5.92 8.17
C THR A 27 -29.84 -5.56 9.41
N ASN A 28 -29.52 -4.39 9.98
CA ASN A 28 -30.21 -3.80 11.12
C ASN A 28 -31.29 -2.76 10.71
N VAL A 29 -31.63 -2.66 9.42
CA VAL A 29 -32.52 -1.61 8.87
C VAL A 29 -33.84 -1.46 9.64
N ALA A 30 -34.42 -2.57 10.12
CA ALA A 30 -35.69 -2.54 10.83
C ALA A 30 -35.62 -1.80 12.17
N PHE A 31 -34.47 -1.83 12.86
CA PHE A 31 -34.24 -1.04 14.07
C PHE A 31 -34.21 0.45 13.75
N MET A 32 -33.52 0.83 12.68
CA MET A 32 -33.39 2.22 12.26
C MET A 32 -34.75 2.82 11.85
N LEU A 33 -35.62 1.98 11.30
CA LEU A 33 -36.97 2.35 10.86
C LEU A 33 -38.03 2.39 11.98
N SER A 34 -37.75 1.78 13.13
CA SER A 34 -38.74 1.62 14.21
C SER A 34 -39.34 2.93 14.71
N LYS A 35 -38.51 3.97 14.87
CA LYS A 35 -38.95 5.30 15.30
C LYS A 35 -39.84 5.97 14.26
N THR A 36 -39.44 5.90 12.98
CA THR A 36 -40.15 6.53 11.86
C THR A 36 -41.49 5.87 11.61
N LEU A 37 -41.53 4.54 11.58
CA LEU A 37 -42.73 3.77 11.28
C LEU A 37 -43.63 3.51 12.49
N LYS A 38 -43.17 3.88 13.71
CA LYS A 38 -43.89 3.65 14.98
C LYS A 38 -44.36 2.20 15.14
N LYS A 39 -43.53 1.26 14.68
CA LYS A 39 -43.74 -0.20 14.74
C LYS A 39 -42.55 -0.85 15.43
N SER A 40 -42.74 -2.05 15.96
CA SER A 40 -41.62 -2.79 16.53
C SER A 40 -40.63 -3.18 15.42
N PRO A 41 -39.31 -3.24 15.69
CA PRO A 41 -38.33 -3.66 14.70
C PRO A 41 -38.64 -5.05 14.11
N ARG A 42 -39.19 -5.97 14.91
CA ARG A 42 -39.57 -7.30 14.44
C ARG A 42 -40.71 -7.27 13.41
N GLU A 43 -41.72 -6.44 13.62
CA GLU A 43 -42.81 -6.26 12.64
C GLU A 43 -42.28 -5.65 11.34
N ILE A 44 -41.41 -4.64 11.44
CA ILE A 44 -40.79 -4.01 10.26
C ILE A 44 -39.90 -5.02 9.52
N ALA A 45 -39.11 -5.80 10.26
CA ALA A 45 -38.24 -6.83 9.70
C ALA A 45 -39.07 -7.89 8.95
N ALA A 46 -40.22 -8.30 9.47
CA ALA A 46 -41.12 -9.24 8.80
C ALA A 46 -41.64 -8.69 7.47
N LEU A 47 -42.08 -7.42 7.45
CA LEU A 47 -42.57 -6.76 6.23
C LEU A 47 -41.45 -6.65 5.17
N ILE A 48 -40.25 -6.23 5.58
CA ILE A 48 -39.11 -6.12 4.67
C ILE A 48 -38.67 -7.50 4.18
N SER A 49 -38.63 -8.51 5.05
CA SER A 49 -38.26 -9.88 4.69
C SER A 49 -39.23 -10.48 3.67
N GLU A 50 -40.54 -10.25 3.84
CA GLU A 50 -41.54 -10.71 2.88
C GLU A 50 -41.35 -10.06 1.50
N SER A 51 -41.08 -8.75 1.46
CA SER A 51 -40.82 -8.03 0.21
C SER A 51 -39.52 -8.53 -0.45
N LEU A 52 -38.43 -8.64 0.32
CA LEU A 52 -37.13 -9.13 -0.17
C LEU A 52 -37.20 -10.55 -0.74
N SER A 53 -38.00 -11.43 -0.13
CA SER A 53 -38.16 -12.81 -0.60
C SER A 53 -38.75 -12.93 -2.02
N LYS A 54 -39.27 -11.84 -2.59
CA LYS A 54 -39.90 -11.78 -3.91
C LYS A 54 -39.01 -11.16 -5.00
N GLU A 55 -37.96 -10.41 -4.63
CA GLU A 55 -37.16 -9.60 -5.57
C GLU A 55 -35.89 -10.31 -6.07
N LEU A 56 -35.22 -11.05 -5.19
CA LEU A 56 -33.98 -11.75 -5.50
C LEU A 56 -34.10 -13.25 -5.19
N ASP A 57 -33.28 -14.04 -5.88
CA ASP A 57 -33.25 -15.51 -5.76
C ASP A 57 -32.48 -15.89 -4.47
N TYR A 58 -33.12 -15.67 -3.32
CA TYR A 58 -32.64 -16.04 -1.99
C TYR A 58 -33.04 -17.48 -1.65
N SER A 59 -32.18 -18.22 -0.95
CA SER A 59 -32.54 -19.52 -0.38
C SER A 59 -33.15 -19.39 1.02
N ARG A 60 -32.81 -18.32 1.75
CA ARG A 60 -33.37 -17.99 3.07
C ARG A 60 -33.46 -16.47 3.21
N VAL A 61 -34.58 -15.99 3.74
CA VAL A 61 -34.74 -14.64 4.29
C VAL A 61 -35.40 -14.79 5.65
N GLU A 62 -34.68 -14.48 6.72
CA GLU A 62 -35.10 -14.78 8.09
C GLU A 62 -35.05 -13.53 8.96
N VAL A 63 -36.10 -13.34 9.78
CA VAL A 63 -36.08 -12.36 10.86
C VAL A 63 -35.46 -12.98 12.10
N ALA A 64 -34.25 -12.53 12.45
CA ALA A 64 -33.51 -12.99 13.60
C ALA A 64 -33.71 -12.08 14.83
N GLY A 65 -33.84 -12.71 16.00
CA GLY A 65 -33.92 -12.03 17.28
C GLY A 65 -35.06 -10.98 17.33
N SER A 66 -34.70 -9.74 17.66
CA SER A 66 -35.65 -8.64 17.83
C SER A 66 -35.91 -7.82 16.56
N GLY A 67 -35.27 -8.13 15.43
CA GLY A 67 -35.47 -7.37 14.18
C GLY A 67 -34.28 -7.31 13.23
N PHE A 68 -33.27 -8.17 13.35
CA PHE A 68 -32.29 -8.34 12.28
C PHE A 68 -32.92 -9.10 11.12
N ILE A 69 -32.49 -8.80 9.90
CA ILE A 69 -32.86 -9.56 8.71
C ILE A 69 -31.62 -10.23 8.18
N ASN A 70 -31.65 -11.56 8.14
CA ASN A 70 -30.56 -12.40 7.69
C ASN A 70 -30.95 -13.05 6.36
N VAL A 71 -30.02 -13.10 5.40
CA VAL A 71 -30.27 -13.68 4.08
C VAL A 71 -29.20 -14.68 3.68
N ASP A 72 -29.62 -15.75 3.02
CA ASP A 72 -28.76 -16.63 2.24
C ASP A 72 -29.10 -16.49 0.76
N PHE A 73 -28.09 -16.37 -0.08
CA PHE A 73 -28.27 -16.44 -1.52
C PHE A 73 -28.61 -17.87 -1.95
N SER A 74 -29.40 -18.03 -3.01
CA SER A 74 -29.57 -19.36 -3.60
C SER A 74 -28.31 -19.75 -4.37
N SER A 75 -28.01 -21.05 -4.44
CA SER A 75 -26.89 -21.55 -5.25
C SER A 75 -27.05 -21.15 -6.72
N LYS A 76 -28.28 -20.99 -7.19
CA LYS A 76 -28.60 -20.52 -8.54
C LYS A 76 -28.19 -19.05 -8.73
N TYR A 77 -28.50 -18.18 -7.76
CA TYR A 77 -28.04 -16.79 -7.79
C TYR A 77 -26.52 -16.72 -7.84
N VAL A 78 -25.83 -17.40 -6.92
CA VAL A 78 -24.36 -17.42 -6.87
C VAL A 78 -23.76 -17.92 -8.19
N SER A 79 -24.31 -19.01 -8.75
CA SER A 79 -23.87 -19.55 -10.05
C SER A 79 -24.05 -18.52 -11.17
N SER A 80 -25.19 -17.82 -11.22
CA SER A 80 -25.43 -16.79 -12.23
C SER A 80 -24.47 -15.60 -12.10
N VAL A 81 -24.06 -15.23 -10.89
CA VAL A 81 -23.05 -14.18 -10.68
C VAL A 81 -21.68 -14.65 -11.20
N LEU A 82 -21.31 -15.90 -10.94
CA LEU A 82 -20.05 -16.48 -11.45
C LEU A 82 -20.06 -16.56 -12.98
N GLU A 83 -21.16 -16.97 -13.61
CA GLU A 83 -21.33 -16.95 -15.07
C GLU A 83 -21.16 -15.53 -15.64
N ASN A 84 -21.79 -14.53 -15.01
CA ASN A 84 -21.64 -13.13 -15.40
C ASN A 84 -20.18 -12.66 -15.29
N ILE A 85 -19.48 -13.05 -14.22
CA ILE A 85 -18.05 -12.74 -14.03
C ILE A 85 -17.21 -13.35 -15.16
N LEU A 86 -17.46 -14.61 -15.52
CA LEU A 86 -16.73 -15.28 -16.60
C LEU A 86 -16.99 -14.66 -17.98
N GLN A 87 -18.19 -14.11 -18.19
CA GLN A 87 -18.58 -13.43 -19.43
C GLN A 87 -18.15 -11.96 -19.48
N THR A 88 -17.82 -11.36 -18.34
CA THR A 88 -17.44 -9.94 -18.22
C THR A 88 -15.96 -9.85 -17.83
N PRO A 89 -15.04 -9.98 -18.79
CA PRO A 89 -13.62 -9.78 -18.50
C PRO A 89 -13.40 -8.40 -17.92
N ASP A 90 -12.50 -8.31 -16.94
CA ASP A 90 -12.20 -7.06 -16.24
C ASP A 90 -13.41 -6.41 -15.54
N PHE A 91 -14.43 -7.16 -15.10
CA PHE A 91 -15.57 -6.60 -14.35
C PHE A 91 -15.15 -5.80 -13.11
N TRP A 92 -13.98 -6.13 -12.54
CA TRP A 92 -13.37 -5.42 -11.42
C TRP A 92 -12.60 -4.18 -11.84
N LYS A 93 -12.51 -3.78 -13.12
CA LYS A 93 -11.93 -2.49 -13.50
C LYS A 93 -12.97 -1.39 -13.30
N LYS A 94 -12.58 -0.34 -12.60
CA LYS A 94 -13.32 0.92 -12.48
C LYS A 94 -12.48 1.96 -13.19
N THR A 95 -12.92 2.39 -14.37
CA THR A 95 -12.33 3.54 -15.06
C THR A 95 -12.54 4.77 -14.20
N GLY A 96 -11.56 5.08 -13.35
CA GLY A 96 -11.53 6.31 -12.58
C GLY A 96 -10.77 7.37 -13.36
N GLU A 97 -11.26 8.60 -13.37
CA GLU A 97 -10.52 9.77 -13.88
C GLU A 97 -9.39 10.20 -12.93
N THR A 98 -9.39 9.64 -11.71
CA THR A 98 -8.41 9.96 -10.67
C THR A 98 -7.03 9.42 -11.03
N SER A 99 -6.06 10.33 -11.09
CA SER A 99 -4.65 9.98 -11.16
C SER A 99 -4.08 9.82 -9.75
N ILE A 100 -3.26 8.79 -9.53
CA ILE A 100 -2.66 8.45 -8.25
C ILE A 100 -1.14 8.51 -8.40
N GLN A 101 -0.45 9.18 -7.47
CA GLN A 101 1.00 9.14 -7.34
C GLN A 101 1.34 8.32 -6.11
N LEU A 102 2.18 7.29 -6.27
CA LEU A 102 2.68 6.45 -5.19
C LEU A 102 4.19 6.63 -5.10
N GLU A 103 4.65 7.25 -4.02
CA GLU A 103 6.06 7.30 -3.66
C GLU A 103 6.40 6.18 -2.70
N PHE A 104 7.43 5.38 -3.00
CA PHE A 104 7.91 4.33 -2.13
C PHE A 104 9.39 3.98 -2.40
N ALA A 105 10.00 3.25 -1.47
CA ALA A 105 11.41 2.86 -1.53
C ALA A 105 12.42 4.02 -1.57
N SER A 106 12.02 5.23 -1.15
CA SER A 106 12.84 6.45 -1.05
C SER A 106 13.89 6.40 0.06
N ALA A 107 14.73 5.36 0.06
CA ALA A 107 15.84 5.22 0.99
C ALA A 107 16.98 6.16 0.58
N ASN A 108 17.66 6.76 1.55
CA ASN A 108 18.85 7.55 1.26
C ASN A 108 19.95 6.64 0.69
N PRO A 109 20.63 7.04 -0.41
CA PRO A 109 21.63 6.24 -1.11
C PRO A 109 22.97 6.30 -0.39
N THR A 110 22.98 5.87 0.87
CA THR A 110 24.11 6.02 1.78
C THR A 110 24.63 4.69 2.31
N GLY A 111 23.99 3.61 1.89
CA GLY A 111 24.38 2.24 2.15
C GLY A 111 23.52 1.28 1.35
N PRO A 112 23.88 -0.02 1.34
CA PRO A 112 23.15 -1.04 0.61
C PRO A 112 21.71 -1.19 1.14
N PHE A 113 20.81 -1.61 0.25
CA PHE A 113 19.43 -1.89 0.62
C PHE A 113 19.35 -3.02 1.65
N THR A 114 18.45 -2.86 2.62
CA THR A 114 18.20 -3.83 3.69
C THR A 114 16.85 -4.51 3.47
N VAL A 115 16.58 -5.58 4.23
CA VAL A 115 15.25 -6.22 4.25
C VAL A 115 14.13 -5.23 4.59
N GLY A 116 14.42 -4.23 5.43
CA GLY A 116 13.47 -3.15 5.75
C GLY A 116 13.07 -2.34 4.52
N HIS A 117 14.04 -1.97 3.69
CA HIS A 117 13.78 -1.28 2.42
C HIS A 117 13.03 -2.19 1.44
N GLY A 118 13.40 -3.47 1.36
CA GLY A 118 12.71 -4.45 0.52
C GLY A 118 11.22 -4.58 0.87
N ARG A 119 10.88 -4.61 2.17
CA ARG A 119 9.49 -4.62 2.62
C ARG A 119 8.72 -3.38 2.14
N GLN A 120 9.31 -2.19 2.25
CA GLN A 120 8.68 -0.95 1.77
C GLN A 120 8.47 -0.97 0.26
N ALA A 121 9.47 -1.43 -0.50
CA ALA A 121 9.38 -1.56 -1.95
C ALA A 121 8.26 -2.52 -2.37
N VAL A 122 8.18 -3.70 -1.75
CA VAL A 122 7.12 -4.69 -2.02
C VAL A 122 5.73 -4.13 -1.68
N PHE A 123 5.59 -3.45 -0.54
CA PHE A 123 4.30 -2.86 -0.16
C PHE A 123 3.82 -1.82 -1.19
N GLY A 124 4.71 -0.92 -1.60
CA GLY A 124 4.40 0.08 -2.63
C GLY A 124 4.07 -0.53 -3.99
N ASP A 125 4.82 -1.56 -4.40
CA ASP A 125 4.56 -2.26 -5.67
C ASP A 125 3.22 -3.02 -5.66
N VAL A 126 2.86 -3.68 -4.55
CA VAL A 126 1.55 -4.33 -4.40
C VAL A 126 0.42 -3.29 -4.48
N LEU A 127 0.57 -2.15 -3.81
CA LEU A 127 -0.44 -1.09 -3.85
C LEU A 127 -0.60 -0.52 -5.26
N TYR A 128 0.51 -0.29 -5.97
CA TYR A 128 0.50 0.07 -7.39
C TYR A 128 -0.28 -0.95 -8.22
N ARG A 129 0.00 -2.26 -8.06
CA ARG A 129 -0.67 -3.32 -8.82
C ARG A 129 -2.15 -3.37 -8.56
N VAL A 130 -2.59 -3.13 -7.33
CA VAL A 130 -4.02 -3.08 -6.97
C VAL A 130 -4.72 -1.91 -7.67
N PHE A 131 -4.16 -0.69 -7.60
CA PHE A 131 -4.78 0.45 -8.27
C PHE A 131 -4.72 0.34 -9.80
N PHE A 132 -3.58 -0.12 -10.33
CA PHE A 132 -3.41 -0.33 -11.76
C PHE A 132 -4.39 -1.40 -12.29
N SER A 133 -4.57 -2.53 -11.58
CA SER A 133 -5.51 -3.58 -11.98
C SER A 133 -6.96 -3.14 -11.90
N ARG A 134 -7.27 -2.17 -11.04
CA ARG A 134 -8.58 -1.51 -10.97
C ARG A 134 -8.77 -0.48 -12.08
N GLY A 135 -7.77 -0.15 -12.90
CA GLY A 135 -7.89 0.75 -14.04
C GLY A 135 -7.57 2.23 -13.75
N TYR A 136 -6.91 2.53 -12.62
CA TYR A 136 -6.46 3.88 -12.31
C TYR A 136 -5.20 4.26 -13.10
N ARG A 137 -5.03 5.55 -13.39
CA ARG A 137 -3.74 6.09 -13.84
C ARG A 137 -2.82 6.24 -12.64
N VAL A 138 -1.83 5.36 -12.51
CA VAL A 138 -0.92 5.36 -11.35
C VAL A 138 0.51 5.68 -11.81
N GLN A 139 1.09 6.71 -11.22
CA GLN A 139 2.51 7.06 -11.30
C GLN A 139 3.23 6.51 -10.09
N ARG A 140 4.39 5.89 -10.31
CA ARG A 140 5.27 5.42 -9.24
C ARG A 140 6.50 6.31 -9.20
N GLU A 141 6.92 6.66 -8.00
CA GLU A 141 8.12 7.47 -7.78
C GLU A 141 8.97 6.87 -6.67
N MET A 142 10.28 7.06 -6.82
CA MET A 142 11.28 6.77 -5.81
C MET A 142 12.10 8.04 -5.66
N TYR A 143 11.98 8.70 -4.51
CA TYR A 143 12.76 9.89 -4.24
C TYR A 143 14.17 9.48 -3.82
N ILE A 144 15.16 9.97 -4.56
CA ILE A 144 16.58 9.76 -4.27
C ILE A 144 17.11 11.07 -3.70
N ASN A 145 17.52 11.05 -2.44
CA ASN A 145 18.19 12.18 -1.81
C ASN A 145 19.70 12.11 -2.09
N ASP A 146 20.12 12.68 -3.20
CA ASP A 146 21.50 12.72 -3.68
C ASP A 146 22.29 13.97 -3.24
N ALA A 147 21.76 14.72 -2.27
CA ALA A 147 22.32 15.98 -1.84
C ALA A 147 22.46 16.10 -0.31
N GLY A 148 23.23 17.11 0.10
CA GLY A 148 23.35 17.51 1.51
C GLY A 148 24.41 16.75 2.30
N ARG A 149 24.30 16.87 3.63
CA ARG A 149 25.34 16.45 4.58
C ARG A 149 25.65 14.95 4.51
N GLN A 150 24.64 14.11 4.30
CA GLN A 150 24.82 12.65 4.25
C GLN A 150 25.71 12.21 3.08
N ILE A 151 25.54 12.81 1.89
CA ILE A 151 26.39 12.51 0.74
C ILE A 151 27.83 12.98 0.98
N GLY A 152 28.01 14.14 1.64
CA GLY A 152 29.33 14.59 2.06
C GLY A 152 30.00 13.64 3.06
N LEU A 153 29.28 13.17 4.06
CA LEU A 153 29.78 12.18 5.01
C LEU A 153 30.11 10.85 4.31
N LEU A 154 29.30 10.42 3.34
CA LEU A 154 29.57 9.21 2.55
C LEU A 154 30.86 9.35 1.74
N GLY A 155 31.02 10.45 1.00
CA GLY A 155 32.23 10.73 0.23
C GLY A 155 33.48 10.85 1.11
N ARG A 156 33.38 11.55 2.24
CA ARG A 156 34.48 11.66 3.21
C ARG A 156 34.85 10.30 3.81
N SER A 157 33.86 9.48 4.15
CA SER A 157 34.09 8.14 4.68
C SER A 157 34.77 7.23 3.66
N LEU A 158 34.37 7.31 2.38
CA LEU A 158 35.04 6.59 1.31
C LEU A 158 36.50 7.04 1.13
N TRP A 159 36.76 8.35 1.16
CA TRP A 159 38.13 8.89 1.08
C TRP A 159 39.02 8.41 2.22
N VAL A 160 38.49 8.36 3.46
CA VAL A 160 39.23 7.80 4.60
C VAL A 160 39.56 6.32 4.34
N ARG A 161 38.58 5.51 3.92
CA ARG A 161 38.83 4.08 3.60
C ARG A 161 39.85 3.89 2.49
N TYR A 162 39.80 4.72 1.45
CA TYR A 162 40.78 4.73 0.36
C TYR A 162 42.20 5.02 0.87
N ASN A 163 42.36 6.03 1.74
CA ASN A 163 43.66 6.38 2.30
C ASN A 163 44.19 5.33 3.29
N GLN A 164 43.31 4.71 4.09
CA GLN A 164 43.66 3.58 4.94
C GLN A 164 44.22 2.40 4.12
N LEU A 165 43.63 2.10 2.97
CA LEU A 165 44.14 1.06 2.06
C LEU A 165 45.51 1.40 1.46
N LEU A 166 45.82 2.69 1.30
CA LEU A 166 47.10 3.19 0.80
C LEU A 166 48.13 3.44 1.91
N GLY A 167 47.83 3.00 3.15
CA GLY A 167 48.76 3.03 4.28
C GLY A 167 48.82 4.34 5.05
N LEU A 168 47.84 5.24 4.88
CA LEU A 168 47.70 6.43 5.73
C LEU A 168 46.83 6.14 6.96
N GLU A 169 47.24 6.66 8.10
CA GLU A 169 46.45 6.62 9.34
C GLU A 169 45.44 7.77 9.33
N GLU A 170 44.25 7.48 8.79
CA GLU A 170 43.11 8.41 8.77
C GLU A 170 41.97 7.83 9.61
N GLU A 171 41.38 8.65 10.48
CA GLU A 171 40.22 8.26 11.27
C GLU A 171 38.92 8.60 10.54
N LEU A 172 37.91 7.73 10.71
CA LEU A 172 36.57 8.04 10.19
C LEU A 172 35.97 9.21 10.99
N PRO A 173 35.20 10.09 10.33
CA PRO A 173 34.41 11.10 11.05
C PRO A 173 33.45 10.44 12.05
N GLU A 174 33.10 11.12 13.13
CA GLU A 174 32.16 10.63 14.16
C GLU A 174 30.82 10.19 13.56
N ASP A 175 30.25 11.02 12.67
CA ASP A 175 29.03 10.73 11.91
C ASP A 175 29.30 10.03 10.57
N GLY A 176 30.51 9.48 10.39
CA GLY A 176 30.93 8.81 9.17
C GLY A 176 30.28 7.44 8.99
N TYR A 177 30.22 7.00 7.75
CA TYR A 177 29.71 5.67 7.41
C TYR A 177 30.80 4.63 7.65
N GLN A 178 30.49 3.62 8.47
CA GLN A 178 31.48 2.65 8.95
C GLN A 178 31.39 1.29 8.25
N GLY A 179 30.37 1.06 7.42
CA GLY A 179 30.06 -0.25 6.86
C GLY A 179 31.17 -0.80 5.97
N GLY A 180 31.32 -2.13 5.98
CA GLY A 180 32.35 -2.85 5.22
C GLY A 180 32.30 -2.62 3.71
N TYR A 181 31.12 -2.35 3.16
CA TYR A 181 30.92 -2.02 1.74
C TYR A 181 31.79 -0.85 1.26
N LEU A 182 32.10 0.12 2.13
CA LEU A 182 32.99 1.23 1.76
C LEU A 182 34.44 0.82 1.59
N ILE A 183 34.88 -0.25 2.27
CA ILE A 183 36.23 -0.80 2.09
C ILE A 183 36.34 -1.46 0.72
N ASP A 184 35.30 -2.18 0.30
CA ASP A 184 35.26 -2.81 -1.02
C ASP A 184 35.22 -1.76 -2.13
N ILE A 185 34.35 -0.74 -1.99
CA ILE A 185 34.29 0.39 -2.93
C ILE A 185 35.62 1.15 -2.98
N ALA A 186 36.28 1.35 -1.84
CA ALA A 186 37.59 1.99 -1.78
C ALA A 186 38.68 1.16 -2.47
N ARG A 187 38.60 -0.17 -2.39
CA ARG A 187 39.54 -1.08 -3.07
C ARG A 187 39.38 -1.00 -4.58
N ASP A 188 38.14 -1.02 -5.07
CA ASP A 188 37.84 -0.86 -6.49
C ASP A 188 38.36 0.49 -6.99
N LEU A 189 38.04 1.56 -6.25
CA LEU A 189 38.50 2.90 -6.57
C LEU A 189 40.03 3.00 -6.61
N ALA A 190 40.74 2.45 -5.62
CA ALA A 190 42.20 2.42 -5.61
C ALA A 190 42.79 1.66 -6.81
N GLY A 191 42.11 0.61 -7.28
CA GLY A 191 42.46 -0.08 -8.52
C GLY A 191 42.30 0.79 -9.77
N GLU A 192 41.32 1.70 -9.78
CA GLU A 192 41.03 2.60 -10.90
C GLU A 192 41.94 3.84 -10.94
N VAL A 193 42.16 4.50 -9.80
CA VAL A 193 42.86 5.81 -9.74
C VAL A 193 44.22 5.77 -9.04
N GLY A 194 44.66 4.60 -8.56
CA GLY A 194 45.96 4.45 -7.89
C GLY A 194 46.06 5.37 -6.67
N GLU A 195 47.17 6.11 -6.54
CA GLU A 195 47.43 7.05 -5.45
C GLU A 195 47.06 8.50 -5.77
N HIS A 196 46.31 8.77 -6.86
CA HIS A 196 46.07 10.12 -7.37
C HIS A 196 45.47 11.09 -6.32
N PHE A 197 44.62 10.59 -5.41
CA PHE A 197 43.98 11.40 -4.37
C PHE A 197 44.55 11.14 -2.96
N LYS A 198 45.69 10.45 -2.85
CA LYS A 198 46.28 10.05 -1.57
C LYS A 198 46.63 11.29 -0.72
N GLY A 199 46.05 11.38 0.48
CA GLY A 199 46.27 12.49 1.42
C GLY A 199 45.74 13.85 0.97
N VAL A 200 45.02 13.93 -0.16
CA VAL A 200 44.48 15.19 -0.71
C VAL A 200 42.97 15.24 -0.46
N TRP A 201 42.53 16.19 0.37
CA TRP A 201 41.12 16.53 0.56
C TRP A 201 40.88 18.02 0.30
N ASN A 202 40.39 18.32 -0.89
CA ASN A 202 40.00 19.62 -1.42
C ASN A 202 38.68 19.51 -2.20
N ASP A 203 38.15 20.63 -2.70
CA ASP A 203 36.86 20.68 -3.41
C ASP A 203 36.76 19.67 -4.57
N ASP A 204 37.83 19.49 -5.35
CA ASP A 204 37.85 18.56 -6.49
C ASP A 204 37.75 17.10 -6.02
N SER A 205 38.58 16.71 -5.05
CA SER A 205 38.53 15.36 -4.47
C SER A 205 37.21 15.11 -3.73
N GLU A 206 36.68 16.09 -3.01
CA GLU A 206 35.41 15.95 -2.30
C GLU A 206 34.26 15.70 -3.30
N SER A 207 34.20 16.49 -4.36
CA SER A 207 33.20 16.33 -5.43
C SER A 207 33.33 14.95 -6.11
N TYR A 208 34.56 14.52 -6.40
CA TYR A 208 34.84 13.23 -7.01
C TYR A 208 34.37 12.07 -6.12
N PHE A 209 34.78 12.04 -4.85
CA PHE A 209 34.45 10.95 -3.94
C PHE A 209 32.94 10.89 -3.62
N LYS A 210 32.27 12.04 -3.49
CA LYS A 210 30.80 12.09 -3.36
C LYS A 210 30.12 11.43 -4.56
N LYS A 211 30.51 11.84 -5.77
CA LYS A 211 29.90 11.34 -7.01
C LYS A 211 30.17 9.84 -7.21
N TYR A 212 31.39 9.40 -6.93
CA TYR A 212 31.77 7.99 -7.04
C TYR A 212 31.02 7.12 -6.03
N ALA A 213 30.98 7.52 -4.75
CA ALA A 213 30.27 6.80 -3.72
C ALA A 213 28.77 6.71 -4.01
N LEU A 214 28.15 7.83 -4.41
CA LEU A 214 26.75 7.88 -4.78
C LEU A 214 26.45 6.96 -5.98
N GLY A 215 27.29 6.98 -7.02
CA GLY A 215 27.15 6.11 -8.18
C GLY A 215 27.11 4.63 -7.77
N LYS A 216 28.02 4.21 -6.88
CA LYS A 216 28.06 2.84 -6.36
C LYS A 216 26.88 2.46 -5.46
N MET A 217 26.16 3.42 -4.89
CA MET A 217 24.95 3.15 -4.10
C MET A 217 23.69 3.00 -4.97
N LEU A 218 23.74 3.49 -6.21
CA LEU A 218 22.61 3.49 -7.15
C LEU A 218 22.71 2.44 -8.26
N GLU A 219 23.86 1.77 -8.39
CA GLU A 219 24.07 0.58 -9.23
C GLU A 219 23.32 -0.65 -8.69
#